data_AF-A0A8B6CWJ2-F1
#
_entry.id   AF-A0A8B6CWJ2-F1
#
_cell.length_a   1.000
_cell.length_b   1.000
_cell.length_c   1.000
_cell.angle_alpha   90.00
_cell.angle_beta   90.00
_cell.angle_gamma   90.00
#
_symmetry.space_group_name_H-M   'P 1'
#
loop_
_entity.id
_entity.type
_entity.pdbx_description
1 polymer ?
#
loop_
_entity_poly.entity_id
_entity_poly.type
_entity_poly.pdbx_seq_one_letter_code
_entity_poly.pdbx_strand_id
1 'polypeptide(L)'
;KVVKCVRNYSSKQELNEVVIASAVRTPIGSFLSSLAEVPATRLGSIAIKESINRAGIKPEDVNEVYMGNVCTASEGQAPCRQATLGAGLPITTPTTTVNKVCASGMKSIMMAAQSLMCGHQEVMIAGGMESMSNVPYYMSRGQTPYGKVELKDGIVFDGLTDAYDHIHMGVCAENTAKKYNISREEQDEYAIRSYKLSQQAAASGLFGKEITSVEITRKRGDPVVITEDEEYKKVNFDKFKTL
;
A
#
# COMPACT_ATOMS: atom_id res chain seq x y z
N LYS A 1 -29.18 -0.28 -58.70
CA LYS A 1 -27.94 -0.86 -58.11
C LYS A 1 -27.75 -0.26 -56.73
N VAL A 2 -28.22 -0.94 -55.68
CA VAL A 2 -28.08 -0.48 -54.29
C VAL A 2 -26.67 -0.85 -53.84
N VAL A 3 -25.84 0.16 -53.58
CA VAL A 3 -24.51 -0.03 -52.99
C VAL A 3 -24.71 -0.43 -51.53
N LYS A 4 -24.54 -1.73 -51.23
CA LYS A 4 -24.44 -2.20 -49.85
C LYS A 4 -23.15 -1.62 -49.25
N CYS A 5 -23.29 -0.56 -48.47
CA CYS A 5 -22.25 -0.12 -47.56
C CYS A 5 -22.10 -1.20 -46.48
N VAL A 6 -21.13 -2.09 -46.65
CA VAL A 6 -20.76 -3.07 -45.63
C VAL A 6 -19.94 -2.32 -44.59
N ARG A 7 -20.57 -1.95 -43.47
CA ARG A 7 -19.84 -1.52 -42.27
C ARG A 7 -19.06 -2.73 -41.77
N ASN A 8 -17.76 -2.75 -42.03
CA ASN A 8 -16.84 -3.68 -41.39
C ASN A 8 -16.72 -3.29 -39.92
N TYR A 9 -17.56 -3.87 -39.06
CA TYR A 9 -17.27 -3.90 -37.64
C TYR A 9 -16.10 -4.87 -37.46
N SER A 10 -14.90 -4.36 -37.15
CA SER A 10 -13.82 -5.23 -36.68
C SER A 10 -14.29 -5.88 -35.37
N SER A 11 -14.55 -7.18 -35.41
CA SER A 11 -15.01 -7.95 -34.25
C SER A 11 -13.85 -8.43 -33.36
N LYS A 12 -12.62 -7.98 -33.63
CA LYS A 12 -11.45 -8.22 -32.77
C LYS A 12 -11.04 -6.91 -32.13
N GLN A 13 -11.42 -6.74 -30.87
CA GLN A 13 -10.82 -5.74 -30.01
C GLN A 13 -9.51 -6.37 -29.49
N GLU A 14 -8.38 -5.90 -29.99
CA GLU A 14 -7.07 -6.30 -29.49
C GLU A 14 -6.74 -5.39 -28.30
N LEU A 15 -6.48 -5.98 -27.13
CA LEU A 15 -6.10 -5.23 -25.95
C LEU A 15 -4.65 -4.76 -26.09
N ASN A 16 -4.36 -3.55 -25.60
CA ASN A 16 -2.99 -3.08 -25.55
C ASN A 16 -2.16 -3.96 -24.61
N GLU A 17 -0.91 -4.21 -25.00
CA GLU A 17 0.09 -4.80 -24.10
C GLU A 17 0.41 -3.80 -22.98
N VAL A 18 0.51 -4.30 -21.75
CA VAL A 18 0.84 -3.49 -20.56
C VAL A 18 2.19 -3.91 -20.02
N VAL A 19 3.08 -2.94 -19.83
CA VAL A 19 4.44 -3.14 -19.31
C VAL A 19 4.67 -2.35 -18.03
N ILE A 20 5.60 -2.82 -17.19
CA ILE A 20 6.04 -2.11 -15.98
C ILE A 20 7.33 -1.36 -16.29
N ALA A 21 7.28 -0.03 -16.31
CA ALA A 21 8.45 0.80 -16.59
C ALA A 21 9.37 0.99 -15.36
N SER A 22 8.80 1.02 -14.15
CA SER A 22 9.54 1.12 -12.90
C SER A 22 8.72 0.57 -11.72
N ALA A 23 9.39 0.21 -10.63
CA ALA A 23 8.77 -0.20 -9.36
C ALA A 23 9.61 0.33 -8.19
N VAL A 24 8.96 1.06 -7.28
CA VAL A 24 9.63 1.76 -6.18
C VAL A 24 8.79 1.69 -4.92
N ARG A 25 9.43 1.58 -3.76
CA ARG A 25 8.79 1.73 -2.45
C ARG A 25 9.66 2.53 -1.48
N THR A 26 9.05 3.05 -0.44
CA THR A 26 9.77 3.51 0.76
C THR A 26 10.26 2.30 1.57
N PRO A 27 11.14 2.51 2.57
CA PRO A 27 11.34 1.52 3.61
C PRO A 27 10.04 1.28 4.38
N ILE A 28 9.91 0.10 4.95
CA ILE A 28 8.83 -0.27 5.86
C ILE A 28 9.31 0.02 7.28
N GLY A 29 8.70 1.03 7.90
CA GLY A 29 8.92 1.38 9.30
C GLY A 29 8.02 0.57 10.24
N SER A 30 8.52 0.23 11.41
CA SER A 30 7.72 -0.46 12.43
C SER A 30 6.65 0.45 13.02
N PHE A 31 5.60 -0.16 13.58
CA PHE A 31 4.53 0.56 14.27
C PHE A 31 5.08 1.50 15.36
N LEU A 32 4.65 2.77 15.33
CA LEU A 32 5.08 3.84 16.23
C LEU A 32 6.60 4.03 16.33
N SER A 33 7.34 3.76 15.24
CA SER A 33 8.80 3.90 15.20
C SER A 33 9.32 4.82 14.08
N SER A 34 10.29 4.38 13.28
CA SER A 34 11.09 5.25 12.39
C SER A 34 10.29 6.17 11.47
N LEU A 35 9.14 5.72 10.97
CA LEU A 35 8.27 6.47 10.04
C LEU A 35 6.95 6.92 10.69
N ALA A 36 6.83 6.85 12.02
CA ALA A 36 5.55 7.06 12.71
C ALA A 36 4.96 8.45 12.51
N GLU A 37 5.79 9.49 12.40
CA GLU A 37 5.33 10.87 12.20
C GLU A 37 5.03 11.19 10.73
N VAL A 38 5.25 10.25 9.80
CA VAL A 38 5.08 10.48 8.36
C VAL A 38 3.68 10.02 7.92
N PRO A 39 2.82 10.92 7.41
CA PRO A 39 1.50 10.55 6.90
C PRO A 39 1.59 9.62 5.69
N ALA A 40 0.59 8.76 5.51
CA ALA A 40 0.52 7.81 4.38
C ALA A 40 0.64 8.52 3.02
N THR A 41 -0.04 9.66 2.86
CA THR A 41 0.00 10.49 1.64
C THR A 41 1.40 11.00 1.32
N ARG A 42 2.23 11.28 2.33
CA ARG A 42 3.62 11.69 2.14
C ARG A 42 4.50 10.52 1.72
N LEU A 43 4.33 9.35 2.34
CA LEU A 43 5.02 8.12 1.91
C LEU A 43 4.66 7.78 0.45
N GLY A 44 3.38 7.86 0.10
CA GLY A 44 2.90 7.72 -1.27
C GLY A 44 3.52 8.74 -2.23
N SER A 45 3.61 10.01 -1.84
CA SER A 45 4.26 11.05 -2.65
C SER A 45 5.72 10.71 -2.99
N ILE A 46 6.47 10.20 -2.01
CA ILE A 46 7.88 9.85 -2.16
C ILE A 46 8.03 8.69 -3.16
N ALA A 47 7.22 7.64 -3.00
CA ALA A 47 7.25 6.49 -3.91
C ALA A 47 6.82 6.86 -5.33
N ILE A 48 5.75 7.65 -5.49
CA ILE A 48 5.26 8.13 -6.79
C ILE A 48 6.36 8.95 -7.49
N LYS A 49 6.94 9.94 -6.80
CA LYS A 49 7.97 10.82 -7.36
C LYS A 49 9.17 10.01 -7.86
N GLU A 50 9.65 9.08 -7.05
CA GLU A 50 10.81 8.27 -7.44
C GLU A 50 10.47 7.26 -8.54
N SER A 51 9.24 6.74 -8.61
CA SER A 51 8.81 5.87 -9.72
C SER A 51 8.88 6.58 -11.07
N ILE A 52 8.52 7.88 -11.12
CA ILE A 52 8.65 8.73 -12.31
C ILE A 52 10.12 8.92 -12.66
N ASN A 53 10.95 9.28 -11.68
CA ASN A 53 12.39 9.47 -11.88
C ASN A 53 13.05 8.20 -12.45
N ARG A 54 12.76 7.02 -11.88
CA ARG A 54 13.36 5.75 -12.32
C ARG A 54 12.82 5.25 -13.66
N ALA A 55 11.58 5.61 -14.01
CA ALA A 55 11.04 5.35 -15.34
C ALA A 55 11.64 6.28 -16.41
N GLY A 56 12.27 7.41 -16.01
CA GLY A 56 12.87 8.37 -16.93
C GLY A 56 11.85 9.18 -17.73
N ILE A 57 10.62 9.30 -17.21
CA ILE A 57 9.52 10.07 -17.82
C ILE A 57 9.29 11.38 -17.07
N LYS A 58 8.49 12.27 -17.65
CA LYS A 58 8.09 13.52 -16.99
C LYS A 58 6.81 13.34 -16.20
N PRO A 59 6.57 14.12 -15.12
CA PRO A 59 5.31 14.09 -14.39
C PRO A 59 4.08 14.35 -15.28
N GLU A 60 4.23 15.14 -16.34
CA GLU A 60 3.16 15.45 -17.30
C GLU A 60 2.75 14.27 -18.18
N ASP A 61 3.61 13.26 -18.32
CA ASP A 61 3.31 12.08 -19.12
C ASP A 61 2.28 11.18 -18.41
N VAL A 62 2.16 11.27 -17.08
CA VAL A 62 1.26 10.44 -16.27
C VAL A 62 -0.18 10.92 -16.40
N ASN A 63 -1.03 10.09 -16.99
CA ASN A 63 -2.42 10.45 -17.26
C ASN A 63 -3.33 10.25 -16.05
N GLU A 64 -3.12 9.21 -15.23
CA GLU A 64 -4.00 8.88 -14.10
C GLU A 64 -3.26 8.06 -13.02
N VAL A 65 -3.67 8.19 -11.74
CA VAL A 65 -3.02 7.51 -10.61
C VAL A 65 -4.02 6.77 -9.72
N TYR A 66 -3.77 5.49 -9.45
CA TYR A 66 -4.53 4.68 -8.49
C TYR A 66 -3.68 4.24 -7.30
N MET A 67 -4.09 4.60 -6.09
CA MET A 67 -3.39 4.19 -4.86
C MET A 67 -4.31 3.39 -3.95
N GLY A 68 -3.87 2.19 -3.58
CA GLY A 68 -4.47 1.39 -2.53
C GLY A 68 -4.20 1.98 -1.15
N ASN A 69 -5.23 2.17 -0.32
CA ASN A 69 -5.10 2.67 1.06
C ASN A 69 -6.35 2.28 1.85
N VAL A 70 -6.15 1.56 2.95
CA VAL A 70 -7.22 0.85 3.67
C VAL A 70 -7.79 1.74 4.76
N CYS A 71 -6.94 2.21 5.68
CA CYS A 71 -7.37 2.96 6.86
C CYS A 71 -7.29 4.47 6.60
N THR A 72 -8.14 4.98 5.70
CA THR A 72 -8.10 6.36 5.18
C THR A 72 -8.52 7.45 6.19
N ALA A 73 -8.93 7.07 7.40
CA ALA A 73 -9.49 8.00 8.36
C ALA A 73 -8.45 9.01 8.85
N SER A 74 -8.85 10.28 8.99
CA SER A 74 -7.98 11.41 9.38
C SER A 74 -6.81 11.71 8.44
N GLU A 75 -6.76 11.12 7.24
CA GLU A 75 -5.76 11.48 6.22
C GLU A 75 -6.13 12.75 5.43
N GLY A 76 -7.33 13.29 5.62
CA GLY A 76 -7.87 14.42 4.87
C GLY A 76 -8.60 14.00 3.59
N GLN A 77 -8.98 14.98 2.76
CA GLN A 77 -9.75 14.72 1.53
C GLN A 77 -8.86 14.08 0.46
N ALA A 78 -9.35 13.00 -0.17
CA ALA A 78 -8.75 12.33 -1.32
C ALA A 78 -7.25 11.99 -1.15
N PRO A 79 -6.88 11.00 -0.31
CA PRO A 79 -5.48 10.66 -0.04
C PRO A 79 -4.63 10.41 -1.29
N CYS A 80 -5.15 9.69 -2.29
CA CYS A 80 -4.44 9.47 -3.55
C CYS A 80 -4.10 10.80 -4.23
N ARG A 81 -5.03 11.77 -4.22
CA ARG A 81 -4.81 13.11 -4.79
C ARG A 81 -3.73 13.88 -4.05
N GLN A 82 -3.71 13.80 -2.71
CA GLN A 82 -2.66 14.42 -1.90
C GLN A 82 -1.28 13.83 -2.23
N ALA A 83 -1.19 12.50 -2.38
CA ALA A 83 0.05 11.82 -2.74
C ALA A 83 0.53 12.22 -4.16
N THR A 84 -0.39 12.24 -5.13
CA THR A 84 -0.11 12.64 -6.52
C THR A 84 0.39 14.08 -6.62
N LEU A 85 -0.31 15.05 -6.00
CA LEU A 85 0.12 16.44 -6.03
C LEU A 85 1.38 16.67 -5.19
N GLY A 86 1.53 15.96 -4.07
CA GLY A 86 2.72 16.00 -3.23
C GLY A 86 3.98 15.44 -3.91
N ALA A 87 3.81 14.59 -4.93
CA ALA A 87 4.87 14.11 -5.80
C ALA A 87 5.22 15.08 -6.95
N GLY A 88 4.43 16.14 -7.15
CA GLY A 88 4.65 17.15 -8.18
C GLY A 88 3.99 16.88 -9.53
N LEU A 89 3.01 15.96 -9.59
CA LEU A 89 2.25 15.73 -10.82
C LEU A 89 1.27 16.90 -11.10
N PRO A 90 0.89 17.11 -12.37
CA PRO A 90 -0.05 18.17 -12.74
C PRO A 90 -1.40 18.08 -12.01
N ILE A 91 -2.02 19.25 -11.80
CA ILE A 91 -3.38 19.31 -11.26
C ILE A 91 -4.42 18.66 -12.19
N THR A 92 -4.08 18.41 -13.45
CA THR A 92 -4.96 17.74 -14.42
C THR A 92 -5.00 16.22 -14.25
N THR A 93 -4.06 15.61 -13.51
CA THR A 93 -3.96 14.14 -13.36
C THR A 93 -5.08 13.60 -12.45
N PRO A 94 -6.08 12.85 -12.96
CA PRO A 94 -7.13 12.26 -12.14
C PRO A 94 -6.56 11.20 -11.20
N THR A 95 -7.24 10.97 -10.08
CA THR A 95 -6.76 10.07 -9.03
C THR A 95 -7.89 9.30 -8.39
N THR A 96 -7.66 8.04 -8.04
CA THR A 96 -8.63 7.22 -7.29
C THR A 96 -7.94 6.48 -6.14
N THR A 97 -8.51 6.61 -4.93
CA THR A 97 -8.13 5.76 -3.79
C THR A 97 -8.92 4.45 -3.84
N VAL A 98 -8.23 3.31 -3.80
CA VAL A 98 -8.82 1.97 -3.87
C VAL A 98 -8.72 1.29 -2.51
N ASN A 99 -9.84 0.73 -2.03
CA ASN A 99 -9.83 -0.12 -0.85
C ASN A 99 -10.36 -1.53 -1.19
N LYS A 100 -9.45 -2.50 -1.11
CA LYS A 100 -9.72 -3.94 -1.12
C LYS A 100 -8.91 -4.61 0.00
N VAL A 101 -8.90 -3.99 1.20
CA VAL A 101 -8.14 -4.43 2.39
C VAL A 101 -6.67 -4.69 2.02
N CYS A 102 -6.04 -5.77 2.50
CA CYS A 102 -4.63 -6.09 2.21
C CYS A 102 -4.33 -6.23 0.71
N ALA A 103 -5.34 -6.44 -0.14
CA ALA A 103 -5.18 -6.54 -1.59
C ALA A 103 -5.29 -5.19 -2.32
N SER A 104 -5.42 -4.06 -1.61
CA SER A 104 -5.64 -2.73 -2.21
C SER A 104 -4.54 -2.32 -3.19
N GLY A 105 -3.27 -2.49 -2.81
CA GLY A 105 -2.13 -2.13 -3.66
C GLY A 105 -2.03 -2.99 -4.93
N MET A 106 -2.44 -4.26 -4.87
CA MET A 106 -2.51 -5.10 -6.06
C MET A 106 -3.73 -4.77 -6.91
N LYS A 107 -4.88 -4.47 -6.28
CA LYS A 107 -6.12 -4.16 -6.99
C LYS A 107 -6.02 -2.84 -7.76
N SER A 108 -5.32 -1.84 -7.22
CA SER A 108 -5.03 -0.60 -7.95
C SER A 108 -4.23 -0.87 -9.23
N ILE A 109 -3.20 -1.72 -9.16
CA ILE A 109 -2.40 -2.15 -10.33
C ILE A 109 -3.29 -2.87 -11.35
N MET A 110 -4.14 -3.80 -10.90
CA MET A 110 -5.06 -4.51 -11.79
C MET A 110 -6.02 -3.55 -12.52
N MET A 111 -6.57 -2.57 -11.80
CA MET A 111 -7.49 -1.58 -12.38
C MET A 111 -6.78 -0.65 -13.37
N ALA A 112 -5.56 -0.22 -13.06
CA ALA A 112 -4.76 0.60 -13.97
C ALA A 112 -4.40 -0.17 -15.25
N ALA A 113 -3.96 -1.43 -15.12
CA ALA A 113 -3.68 -2.30 -16.26
C ALA A 113 -4.91 -2.47 -17.16
N GLN A 114 -6.11 -2.60 -16.60
CA GLN A 114 -7.35 -2.67 -17.38
C GLN A 114 -7.63 -1.37 -18.16
N SER A 115 -7.35 -0.21 -17.57
CA SER A 115 -7.49 1.09 -18.26
C SER A 115 -6.51 1.22 -19.44
N LEU A 116 -5.25 0.80 -19.23
CA LEU A 116 -4.21 0.77 -20.26
C LEU A 116 -4.54 -0.22 -21.39
N MET A 117 -4.98 -1.43 -21.04
CA MET A 117 -5.43 -2.46 -22.00
C MET A 117 -6.57 -1.97 -22.89
N CYS A 118 -7.49 -1.19 -22.34
CA CYS A 118 -8.62 -0.60 -23.07
C CYS A 118 -8.24 0.64 -23.89
N GLY A 119 -7.00 1.15 -23.76
CA GLY A 119 -6.56 2.37 -24.44
C GLY A 119 -7.23 3.64 -23.93
N HIS A 120 -7.76 3.64 -22.70
CA HIS A 120 -8.33 4.84 -22.09
C HIS A 120 -7.25 5.81 -21.57
N GLN A 121 -6.10 5.26 -21.19
CA GLN A 121 -4.91 5.99 -20.75
C GLN A 121 -3.67 5.35 -21.38
N GLU A 122 -2.57 6.09 -21.47
CA GLU A 122 -1.30 5.62 -22.02
C GLU A 122 -0.26 5.33 -20.93
N VAL A 123 -0.21 6.17 -19.89
CA VAL A 123 0.71 6.05 -18.76
C VAL A 123 -0.05 6.26 -17.45
N MET A 124 0.08 5.30 -16.55
CA MET A 124 -0.55 5.36 -15.22
C MET A 124 0.45 4.98 -14.13
N ILE A 125 0.23 5.53 -12.94
CA ILE A 125 0.90 5.05 -11.73
C ILE A 125 -0.11 4.28 -10.90
N ALA A 126 0.29 3.10 -10.43
CA ALA A 126 -0.52 2.31 -9.52
C ALA A 126 0.33 1.70 -8.41
N GLY A 127 -0.21 1.70 -7.19
CA GLY A 127 0.49 1.16 -6.03
C GLY A 127 -0.37 1.19 -4.78
N GLY A 128 0.27 1.28 -3.61
CA GLY A 128 -0.42 1.39 -2.34
C GLY A 128 0.39 2.17 -1.32
N MET A 129 -0.29 2.68 -0.30
CA MET A 129 0.29 3.42 0.82
C MET A 129 -0.55 3.20 2.07
N GLU A 130 0.10 3.18 3.22
CA GLU A 130 -0.55 3.04 4.52
C GLU A 130 0.32 3.70 5.59
N SER A 131 -0.28 4.25 6.63
CA SER A 131 0.43 4.70 7.84
C SER A 131 -0.35 4.28 9.07
N MET A 132 -0.20 3.01 9.46
CA MET A 132 -0.90 2.45 10.62
C MET A 132 -0.62 3.24 11.90
N SER A 133 0.58 3.79 12.05
CA SER A 133 0.97 4.66 13.17
C SER A 133 0.12 5.94 13.32
N ASN A 134 -0.53 6.39 12.24
CA ASN A 134 -1.36 7.60 12.23
C ASN A 134 -2.87 7.31 12.16
N VAL A 135 -3.28 6.04 12.18
CA VAL A 135 -4.71 5.68 12.19
C VAL A 135 -5.30 6.13 13.53
N PRO A 136 -6.38 6.95 13.51
CA PRO A 136 -6.92 7.52 14.73
C PRO A 136 -7.85 6.55 15.45
N TYR A 137 -8.22 6.93 16.67
CA TYR A 137 -9.39 6.36 17.34
C TYR A 137 -10.68 7.04 16.88
N TYR A 138 -11.79 6.32 16.91
CA TYR A 138 -13.12 6.82 16.52
C TYR A 138 -14.05 7.00 17.71
N MET A 139 -14.85 8.06 17.65
CA MET A 139 -16.04 8.26 18.48
C MET A 139 -17.24 8.41 17.55
N SER A 140 -18.33 7.69 17.83
CA SER A 140 -19.56 7.81 17.02
C SER A 140 -20.12 9.23 17.12
N ARG A 141 -20.58 9.77 15.98
CA ARG A 141 -21.31 11.04 15.94
C ARG A 141 -22.67 10.88 16.63
N GLY A 142 -23.04 11.84 17.48
CA GLY A 142 -24.36 11.87 18.12
C GLY A 142 -24.27 12.27 19.59
N GLN A 143 -25.33 11.98 20.34
CA GLN A 143 -25.37 12.18 21.78
C GLN A 143 -24.45 11.19 22.47
N THR A 144 -23.60 11.68 23.37
CA THR A 144 -22.80 10.81 24.24
C THR A 144 -23.74 10.12 25.24
N PRO A 145 -23.79 8.77 25.25
CA PRO A 145 -24.67 8.04 26.16
C PRO A 145 -24.27 8.28 27.63
N TYR A 146 -25.26 8.29 28.52
CA TYR A 146 -25.03 8.28 29.96
C TYR A 146 -24.28 7.00 30.36
N GLY A 147 -23.28 7.12 31.23
CA GLY A 147 -22.43 5.99 31.64
C GLY A 147 -21.06 6.03 30.97
N LYS A 148 -20.86 5.28 29.88
CA LYS A 148 -19.55 5.09 29.23
C LYS A 148 -19.57 5.41 27.73
N VAL A 149 -18.46 5.92 27.23
CA VAL A 149 -18.14 6.05 25.80
C VAL A 149 -16.87 5.26 25.53
N GLU A 150 -16.89 4.43 24.50
CA GLU A 150 -15.74 3.67 24.03
C GLU A 150 -15.18 4.32 22.78
N LEU A 151 -13.88 4.63 22.79
CA LEU A 151 -13.16 5.07 21.61
C LEU A 151 -12.62 3.83 20.90
N LYS A 152 -13.03 3.63 19.65
CA LYS A 152 -12.63 2.45 18.87
C LYS A 152 -11.28 2.70 18.21
N ASP A 153 -10.33 1.79 18.37
CA ASP A 153 -9.08 1.82 17.59
C ASP A 153 -9.39 1.53 16.12
N GLY A 154 -9.06 2.47 15.22
CA GLY A 154 -9.36 2.33 13.79
C GLY A 154 -8.60 1.19 13.11
N ILE A 155 -7.41 0.81 13.59
CA ILE A 155 -6.64 -0.31 13.05
C ILE A 155 -7.41 -1.61 13.28
N VAL A 156 -7.85 -1.81 14.52
CA VAL A 156 -8.59 -3.01 14.90
C VAL A 156 -9.97 -3.01 14.25
N PHE A 157 -10.68 -1.89 14.31
CA PHE A 157 -12.07 -1.78 13.87
C PHE A 157 -12.23 -1.88 12.35
N ASP A 158 -11.50 -1.08 11.56
CA ASP A 158 -11.67 -1.03 10.11
C ASP A 158 -10.71 -1.96 9.35
N GLY A 159 -9.58 -2.34 9.96
CA GLY A 159 -8.53 -3.10 9.30
C GLY A 159 -8.48 -4.60 9.65
N LEU A 160 -8.61 -4.94 10.93
CA LEU A 160 -8.21 -6.27 11.44
C LEU A 160 -9.33 -7.10 12.08
N THR A 161 -10.57 -6.61 12.12
CA THR A 161 -11.72 -7.36 12.65
C THR A 161 -12.62 -7.81 11.51
N ASP A 162 -12.96 -9.11 11.48
CA ASP A 162 -13.90 -9.65 10.51
C ASP A 162 -15.30 -9.07 10.75
N ALA A 163 -15.96 -8.63 9.68
CA ALA A 163 -17.25 -7.97 9.78
C ALA A 163 -18.41 -8.92 10.12
N TYR A 164 -18.25 -10.23 9.92
CA TYR A 164 -19.31 -11.23 10.06
C TYR A 164 -19.15 -12.03 11.35
N ASP A 165 -17.94 -12.53 11.60
CA ASP A 165 -17.60 -13.36 12.76
C ASP A 165 -17.17 -12.50 13.97
N HIS A 166 -16.85 -11.22 13.76
CA HIS A 166 -16.41 -10.28 14.81
C HIS A 166 -15.17 -10.77 15.57
N ILE A 167 -14.29 -11.50 14.89
CA ILE A 167 -13.01 -11.98 15.40
C ILE A 167 -11.84 -11.29 14.69
N HIS A 168 -10.70 -11.24 15.36
CA HIS A 168 -9.48 -10.71 14.76
C HIS A 168 -8.99 -11.61 13.61
N MET A 169 -8.38 -11.04 12.57
CA MET A 169 -7.86 -11.78 11.41
C MET A 169 -6.92 -12.93 11.79
N GLY A 170 -6.16 -12.78 12.87
CA GLY A 170 -5.32 -13.86 13.41
C GLY A 170 -6.11 -15.10 13.85
N VAL A 171 -7.33 -14.93 14.36
CA VAL A 171 -8.22 -16.05 14.71
C VAL A 171 -8.76 -16.75 13.47
N CYS A 172 -9.01 -15.99 12.38
CA CYS A 172 -9.32 -16.59 11.08
C CYS A 172 -8.17 -17.48 10.57
N ALA A 173 -6.92 -17.06 10.80
CA ALA A 173 -5.75 -17.86 10.49
C ALA A 173 -5.68 -19.13 11.34
N GLU A 174 -5.95 -19.05 12.66
CA GLU A 174 -6.01 -20.23 13.55
C GLU A 174 -7.06 -21.26 13.11
N ASN A 175 -8.24 -20.81 12.66
CA ASN A 175 -9.26 -21.70 12.12
C ASN A 175 -8.75 -22.50 10.91
N THR A 176 -7.95 -21.85 10.05
CA THR A 176 -7.32 -22.49 8.88
C THR A 176 -6.21 -23.43 9.31
N ALA A 177 -5.33 -23.00 10.22
CA ALA A 177 -4.24 -23.80 10.76
C ALA A 177 -4.77 -25.10 11.38
N LYS A 178 -5.82 -25.00 12.22
CA LYS A 178 -6.49 -26.16 12.80
C LYS A 178 -7.13 -27.07 11.75
N LYS A 179 -7.81 -26.51 10.74
CA LYS A 179 -8.47 -27.30 9.68
C LYS A 179 -7.49 -28.12 8.85
N TYR A 180 -6.32 -27.56 8.56
CA TYR A 180 -5.30 -28.19 7.72
C TYR A 180 -4.13 -28.80 8.51
N ASN A 181 -4.24 -28.83 9.85
CA ASN A 181 -3.22 -29.34 10.77
C ASN A 181 -1.85 -28.69 10.58
N ILE A 182 -1.81 -27.37 10.35
CA ILE A 182 -0.57 -26.59 10.27
C ILE A 182 -0.09 -26.33 11.70
N SER A 183 1.00 -26.98 12.10
CA SER A 183 1.48 -26.96 13.47
C SER A 183 2.11 -25.61 13.84
N ARG A 184 2.27 -25.37 15.15
CA ARG A 184 3.00 -24.20 15.65
C ARG A 184 4.45 -24.21 15.18
N GLU A 185 5.08 -25.37 15.21
CA GLU A 185 6.48 -25.56 14.81
C GLU A 185 6.67 -25.19 13.33
N GLU A 186 5.76 -25.61 12.44
CA GLU A 186 5.81 -25.24 11.02
C GLU A 186 5.68 -23.73 10.81
N GLN A 187 4.79 -23.07 11.57
CA GLN A 187 4.61 -21.61 11.52
C GLN A 187 5.85 -20.87 12.01
N ASP A 188 6.45 -21.29 13.12
CA ASP A 188 7.67 -20.72 13.68
C ASP A 188 8.86 -20.92 12.72
N GLU A 189 9.01 -22.11 12.14
CA GLU A 189 10.05 -22.40 11.16
C GLU A 189 9.94 -21.49 9.93
N TYR A 190 8.71 -21.28 9.43
CA TYR A 190 8.46 -20.35 8.34
C TYR A 190 8.80 -18.90 8.71
N ALA A 191 8.39 -18.45 9.91
CA ALA A 191 8.69 -17.10 10.37
C ALA A 191 10.20 -16.86 10.55
N ILE A 192 10.91 -17.79 11.19
CA ILE A 192 12.38 -17.74 11.33
C ILE A 192 13.04 -17.68 9.95
N ARG A 193 12.59 -18.50 9.00
CA ARG A 193 13.08 -18.48 7.62
C ARG A 193 12.83 -17.13 6.96
N SER A 194 11.66 -16.53 7.15
CA SER A 194 11.32 -15.21 6.62
C SER A 194 12.27 -14.10 7.12
N TYR A 195 12.54 -14.05 8.43
CA TYR A 195 13.50 -13.11 9.01
C TYR A 195 14.91 -13.29 8.45
N LYS A 196 15.40 -14.54 8.39
CA LYS A 196 16.73 -14.84 7.84
C LYS A 196 16.87 -14.43 6.36
N LEU A 197 15.86 -14.71 5.54
CA LEU A 197 15.85 -14.31 4.13
C LEU A 197 15.84 -12.79 3.98
N SER A 198 15.08 -12.08 4.81
CA SER A 198 15.03 -10.62 4.82
C SER A 198 16.39 -10.02 5.21
N GLN A 199 17.02 -10.55 6.27
CA GLN A 199 18.38 -10.17 6.69
C GLN A 199 19.41 -10.40 5.59
N GLN A 200 19.36 -11.55 4.92
CA GLN A 200 20.26 -11.89 3.81
C GLN A 200 20.05 -10.96 2.60
N ALA A 201 18.80 -10.71 2.22
CA ALA A 201 18.45 -9.82 1.11
C ALA A 201 18.95 -8.40 1.37
N ALA A 202 18.73 -7.87 2.57
CA ALA A 202 19.24 -6.57 2.99
C ALA A 202 20.78 -6.51 2.96
N ALA A 203 21.45 -7.49 3.56
CA ALA A 203 22.93 -7.57 3.60
C ALA A 203 23.56 -7.70 2.19
N SER A 204 22.85 -8.33 1.25
CA SER A 204 23.30 -8.46 -0.15
C SER A 204 23.03 -7.21 -1.01
N GLY A 205 22.32 -6.21 -0.49
CA GLY A 205 21.94 -5.01 -1.24
C GLY A 205 20.83 -5.23 -2.27
N LEU A 206 20.07 -6.33 -2.18
CA LEU A 206 19.04 -6.70 -3.15
C LEU A 206 17.99 -5.59 -3.36
N PHE A 207 17.63 -4.88 -2.30
CA PHE A 207 16.60 -3.84 -2.31
C PHE A 207 17.07 -2.49 -2.85
N GLY A 208 18.35 -2.33 -3.20
CA GLY A 208 18.89 -1.04 -3.64
C GLY A 208 18.23 -0.49 -4.92
N LYS A 209 17.65 -1.36 -5.75
CA LYS A 209 16.89 -0.97 -6.96
C LYS A 209 15.42 -0.66 -6.71
N GLU A 210 14.92 -0.96 -5.51
CA GLU A 210 13.49 -0.90 -5.17
C GLU A 210 13.21 0.17 -4.11
N ILE A 211 14.04 0.28 -3.08
CA ILE A 211 13.87 1.24 -1.98
C ILE A 211 14.32 2.63 -2.41
N THR A 212 13.52 3.65 -2.06
CA THR A 212 13.91 5.06 -2.06
C THR A 212 13.91 5.59 -0.63
N SER A 213 14.84 6.47 -0.29
CA SER A 213 14.96 6.97 1.08
C SER A 213 13.82 7.90 1.48
N VAL A 214 13.54 7.96 2.78
CA VAL A 214 12.58 8.90 3.38
C VAL A 214 13.35 9.83 4.31
N GLU A 215 13.36 11.12 3.99
CA GLU A 215 13.92 12.16 4.84
C GLU A 215 12.84 12.73 5.77
N ILE A 216 13.11 12.71 7.07
CA ILE A 216 12.25 13.26 8.12
C ILE A 216 12.94 14.50 8.68
N THR A 217 12.40 15.67 8.34
CA THR A 217 12.89 16.95 8.85
C THR A 217 12.60 17.09 10.34
N ARG A 218 13.63 17.39 11.14
CA ARG A 218 13.47 17.66 12.57
C ARG A 218 13.35 19.16 12.83
N LYS A 219 12.59 19.55 13.86
CA LYS A 219 12.51 20.96 14.31
C LYS A 219 13.87 21.53 14.75
N ARG A 220 14.78 20.67 15.21
CA ARG A 220 16.15 21.00 15.59
C ARG A 220 17.08 19.83 15.25
N GLY A 221 18.27 20.14 14.72
CA GLY A 221 19.26 19.16 14.29
C GLY A 221 19.07 18.69 12.85
N ASP A 222 19.97 17.81 12.40
CA ASP A 222 19.97 17.29 11.03
C ASP A 222 18.75 16.39 10.76
N PRO A 223 18.26 16.36 9.51
CA PRO A 223 17.22 15.44 9.09
C PRO A 223 17.62 13.98 9.32
N VAL A 224 16.64 13.14 9.65
CA VAL A 224 16.84 11.69 9.71
C VAL A 224 16.52 11.12 8.34
N VAL A 225 17.44 10.38 7.77
CA VAL A 225 17.23 9.69 6.50
C VAL A 225 17.03 8.20 6.80
N ILE A 226 15.83 7.70 6.51
CA ILE A 226 15.49 6.28 6.61
C ILE A 226 15.72 5.65 5.23
N THR A 227 16.63 4.68 5.15
CA THR A 227 17.08 4.07 3.88
C THR A 227 16.84 2.57 3.81
N GLU A 228 16.33 1.96 4.89
CA GLU A 228 16.28 0.52 5.04
C GLU A 228 15.07 0.11 5.89
N ASP A 229 14.50 -1.06 5.57
CA ASP A 229 13.40 -1.65 6.33
C ASP A 229 13.79 -1.88 7.79
N GLU A 230 12.84 -1.62 8.69
CA GLU A 230 13.09 -1.66 10.13
C GLU A 230 12.79 -3.04 10.75
N GLU A 231 11.70 -3.66 10.32
CA GLU A 231 11.06 -4.77 11.05
C GLU A 231 11.92 -6.03 11.11
N TYR A 232 12.67 -6.33 10.06
CA TYR A 232 13.44 -7.57 9.94
C TYR A 232 14.57 -7.67 11.00
N LYS A 233 14.93 -6.56 11.64
CA LYS A 233 15.94 -6.49 12.71
C LYS A 233 15.35 -6.75 14.09
N LYS A 234 14.02 -6.62 14.26
CA LYS A 234 13.31 -6.72 15.54
C LYS A 234 12.91 -8.16 15.84
N VAL A 235 13.91 -9.03 15.97
CA VAL A 235 13.69 -10.46 16.16
C VAL A 235 14.59 -11.02 17.26
N ASN A 236 14.02 -11.89 18.10
CA ASN A 236 14.77 -12.74 19.01
C ASN A 236 14.41 -14.20 18.70
N PHE A 237 15.31 -14.89 18.00
CA PHE A 237 15.08 -16.26 17.54
C PHE A 237 14.86 -17.27 18.68
N ASP A 238 15.44 -17.03 19.85
CA ASP A 238 15.29 -17.92 21.01
C ASP A 238 13.88 -17.84 21.61
N LYS A 239 13.18 -16.71 21.43
CA LYS A 239 11.84 -16.51 21.97
C LYS A 239 10.72 -17.18 21.18
N PHE A 240 10.95 -17.55 19.91
CA PHE A 240 9.91 -18.16 19.07
C PHE A 240 9.26 -19.38 19.74
N LYS A 241 10.05 -20.24 20.37
CA LYS A 241 9.56 -21.47 21.00
C LYS A 241 8.81 -21.26 22.33
N THR A 242 8.74 -20.02 22.81
CA THR A 242 8.21 -19.67 24.14
C THR A 242 7.04 -18.70 24.12
N LEU A 243 6.65 -18.20 22.94
CA LEU A 243 5.52 -17.30 22.74
C LEU A 243 4.18 -18.03 22.72
#